data_AF-A0A2S4VV05-F1
#
_entry.id   AF-A0A2S4VV05-F1
#
_cell.length_a   1.000
_cell.length_b   1.000
_cell.length_c   1.000
_cell.angle_alpha   90.00
_cell.angle_beta   90.00
_cell.angle_gamma   90.00
#
_symmetry.space_group_name_H-M   'P 1'
#
loop_
_entity.id
_entity.type
_entity.pdbx_description
1 polymer ?
#
loop_
_entity_poly.entity_id
_entity_poly.type
_entity_poly.pdbx_seq_one_letter_code
_entity_poly.pdbx_strand_id
1 'polypeptide(L)'
;MDDQSVSALDADSSLDLSTLVISTTTPQQETTQPKQTKDEKVLSICKLLHTRPNKLTPNEFITHILESQDSKFATLRRLWAVDAGLKSTMSLVKTIRNELARSVIGREAWEEFIQEEAITILSKQAPPKGYYPNGSFQSSATVKDSFFYAHKKETRDAQLTSEHTPFLYNILLATLQNQHGPITRAMEKDVIVNNDIDPTEIPLDVDAVVYGKLLNGAEQLHKRFHRIVSTVCSIMAFAANRRANALQLTNSVRFLACGVTERVHEYMNYIGLCSSRATAWETLKTLALNAEGNLKIAMAKDPRCPIAPSLCIDNLDIEQKVHELSVGKRSHTYRGTWGYIHLPDQQLVSTLNSSELTLSAYQEAIRNLDALVIEPWMFLPTAKEKDSNVAVWKSQIARVLLKYLADPVDISKATPTEPPPVEQINHN
;
A
#
# COMPACT_ATOMS: atom_id res chain seq x y z
N MET A 1 3.41 -49.76 20.96
CA MET A 1 2.17 -50.12 21.67
C MET A 1 1.11 -49.16 21.14
N ASP A 2 0.35 -49.71 20.21
CA ASP A 2 -0.95 -49.29 19.66
C ASP A 2 -1.03 -47.99 18.87
N ASP A 3 -0.56 -48.18 17.64
CA ASP A 3 -1.10 -47.73 16.36
C ASP A 3 -2.65 -47.92 16.28
N GLN A 4 -3.39 -46.88 15.86
CA GLN A 4 -4.64 -47.05 15.12
C GLN A 4 -5.08 -45.75 14.43
N SER A 5 -4.91 -45.79 13.11
CA SER A 5 -5.64 -45.07 12.07
C SER A 5 -7.16 -45.06 12.27
N VAL A 6 -7.83 -43.92 12.06
CA VAL A 6 -9.21 -43.90 11.54
C VAL A 6 -9.37 -42.79 10.50
N SER A 7 -9.94 -43.25 9.40
CA SER A 7 -10.19 -42.68 8.08
C SER A 7 -11.02 -41.40 8.01
N ALA A 8 -10.71 -40.62 6.98
CA ALA A 8 -11.64 -39.73 6.30
C ALA A 8 -12.91 -40.49 5.89
N LEU A 9 -14.06 -39.96 6.23
CA LEU A 9 -15.36 -40.36 5.70
C LEU A 9 -16.08 -39.11 5.22
N ASP A 10 -16.15 -39.02 3.90
CA ASP A 10 -17.12 -38.20 3.18
C ASP A 10 -18.53 -38.51 3.73
N ALA A 11 -19.25 -37.46 4.08
CA ALA A 11 -20.68 -37.53 4.35
C ALA A 11 -21.39 -36.48 3.49
N ASP A 12 -21.54 -36.84 2.22
CA ASP A 12 -22.57 -36.30 1.34
C ASP A 12 -23.93 -36.60 1.98
N SER A 13 -24.49 -35.60 2.66
CA SER A 13 -25.85 -35.66 3.20
C SER A 13 -26.72 -34.67 2.44
N SER A 14 -27.12 -35.10 1.24
CA SER A 14 -28.29 -34.59 0.54
C SER A 14 -29.51 -34.66 1.50
N LEU A 15 -29.85 -33.53 2.11
CA LEU A 15 -31.09 -33.36 2.85
C LEU A 15 -32.25 -33.30 1.85
N ASP A 16 -32.91 -34.45 1.67
CA ASP A 16 -34.12 -34.58 0.88
C ASP A 16 -35.25 -33.74 1.50
N LEU A 17 -35.66 -32.68 0.80
CA LEU A 17 -36.71 -31.74 1.18
C LEU A 17 -38.14 -32.32 1.07
N SER A 18 -38.29 -33.63 0.82
CA SER A 18 -39.58 -34.29 0.64
C SER A 18 -40.36 -34.59 1.94
N THR A 19 -39.78 -34.38 3.13
CA THR A 19 -40.33 -34.90 4.39
C THR A 19 -41.11 -33.92 5.28
N LEU A 20 -41.37 -32.68 4.85
CA LEU A 20 -42.35 -31.82 5.52
C LEU A 20 -43.78 -32.15 5.07
N VAL A 21 -44.21 -33.38 5.38
CA VAL A 21 -45.60 -33.81 5.27
C VAL A 21 -46.39 -33.17 6.41
N ILE A 22 -47.15 -32.12 6.08
CA ILE A 22 -48.27 -31.70 6.91
C ILE A 22 -49.30 -32.84 6.84
N SER A 23 -49.67 -33.37 8.01
CA SER A 23 -50.51 -34.54 8.22
C SER A 23 -51.68 -34.63 7.24
N THR A 24 -51.66 -35.65 6.39
CA THR A 24 -52.80 -36.03 5.53
C THR A 24 -53.84 -36.75 6.37
N THR A 25 -54.97 -36.11 6.61
CA THR A 25 -56.22 -36.78 6.98
C THR A 25 -56.78 -37.57 5.78
N THR A 26 -57.39 -38.72 6.11
CA THR A 26 -57.98 -39.79 5.30
C THR A 26 -58.83 -39.34 4.08
N PRO A 27 -58.97 -40.17 3.02
CA PRO A 27 -59.43 -39.74 1.71
C PRO A 27 -60.95 -39.62 1.65
N GLN A 28 -61.45 -38.42 1.35
CA GLN A 28 -62.78 -38.21 0.83
C GLN A 28 -62.70 -37.44 -0.50
N GLN A 29 -63.11 -38.13 -1.56
CA GLN A 29 -63.60 -37.66 -2.85
C GLN A 29 -62.87 -36.49 -3.53
N GLU A 30 -61.99 -36.83 -4.47
CA GLU A 30 -61.47 -35.93 -5.49
C GLU A 30 -62.60 -35.39 -6.36
N THR A 31 -63.05 -34.18 -6.03
CA THR A 31 -63.58 -33.27 -7.04
C THR A 31 -62.40 -32.59 -7.71
N THR A 32 -62.27 -32.75 -9.02
CA THR A 32 -61.19 -32.18 -9.84
C THR A 32 -61.29 -30.66 -9.83
N GLN A 33 -60.71 -30.02 -8.80
CA GLN A 33 -60.64 -28.56 -8.76
C GLN A 33 -59.62 -28.06 -9.80
N PRO A 34 -59.96 -27.04 -10.60
CA PRO A 34 -59.04 -26.47 -11.56
C PRO A 34 -57.76 -25.98 -10.85
N LYS A 35 -56.60 -26.19 -11.48
CA LYS A 35 -55.31 -25.68 -10.99
C LYS A 35 -55.39 -24.17 -10.85
N GLN A 36 -55.61 -23.70 -9.62
CA GLN A 36 -55.63 -22.28 -9.30
C GLN A 36 -54.29 -21.63 -9.68
N THR A 37 -54.37 -20.46 -10.29
CA THR A 37 -53.22 -19.61 -10.58
C THR A 37 -52.56 -19.13 -9.28
N LYS A 38 -51.29 -18.69 -9.34
CA LYS A 38 -50.60 -18.16 -8.15
C LYS A 38 -51.35 -16.98 -7.54
N ASP A 39 -51.91 -16.11 -8.37
CA ASP A 39 -52.64 -14.92 -7.92
C ASP A 39 -53.96 -15.31 -7.24
N GLU A 40 -54.69 -16.29 -7.76
CA GLU A 40 -55.90 -16.82 -7.12
C GLU A 40 -55.61 -17.41 -5.73
N LYS A 41 -54.46 -18.09 -5.58
CA LYS A 41 -54.00 -18.63 -4.29
C LYS A 41 -53.63 -17.52 -3.31
N VAL A 42 -52.91 -16.50 -3.75
CA VAL A 42 -52.54 -15.37 -2.88
C VAL A 42 -53.78 -14.58 -2.47
N LEU A 43 -54.71 -14.33 -3.41
CA LEU A 43 -55.98 -13.65 -3.13
C LEU A 43 -56.85 -14.41 -2.12
N SER A 44 -56.91 -15.75 -2.20
CA SER A 44 -57.67 -16.54 -1.23
C SER A 44 -57.06 -16.47 0.17
N ILE A 45 -55.73 -16.52 0.28
CA ILE A 45 -55.00 -16.35 1.56
C ILE A 45 -55.22 -14.94 2.12
N CYS A 46 -55.11 -13.89 1.31
CA CYS A 46 -55.35 -12.51 1.75
C CYS A 46 -56.79 -12.32 2.26
N LYS A 47 -57.78 -12.90 1.57
CA LYS A 47 -59.18 -12.90 2.03
C LYS A 47 -59.33 -13.61 3.37
N LEU A 48 -58.67 -14.74 3.57
CA LEU A 48 -58.70 -15.48 4.83
C LEU A 48 -58.11 -14.66 5.99
N LEU A 49 -56.98 -13.97 5.76
CA LEU A 49 -56.35 -13.09 6.75
C LEU A 49 -57.23 -11.90 7.13
N HIS A 50 -58.00 -11.35 6.18
CA HIS A 50 -58.86 -10.18 6.44
C HIS A 50 -60.27 -10.51 6.95
N THR A 51 -60.68 -11.78 6.97
CA THR A 51 -62.02 -12.19 7.42
C THR A 51 -62.01 -12.50 8.92
N ARG A 52 -63.06 -12.08 9.66
CA ARG A 52 -63.20 -12.44 11.08
C ARG A 52 -63.28 -13.97 11.23
N PRO A 53 -62.62 -14.57 12.24
CA PRO A 53 -61.95 -13.96 13.39
C PRO A 53 -60.48 -13.55 13.16
N ASN A 54 -59.91 -13.80 11.98
CA ASN A 54 -58.46 -13.80 11.73
C ASN A 54 -57.83 -12.44 11.43
N LYS A 55 -58.54 -11.33 11.65
CA LYS A 55 -58.25 -9.97 11.16
C LYS A 55 -56.76 -9.56 11.33
N LEU A 56 -55.96 -9.88 10.31
CA LEU A 56 -54.50 -9.68 10.23
C LEU A 56 -54.16 -9.02 8.88
N THR A 57 -53.31 -8.02 8.92
CA THR A 57 -52.69 -7.48 7.70
C THR A 57 -51.56 -8.38 7.21
N PRO A 58 -51.20 -8.33 5.91
CA PRO A 58 -50.04 -9.07 5.40
C PRO A 58 -48.74 -8.76 6.15
N ASN A 59 -48.53 -7.50 6.56
CA ASN A 59 -47.34 -7.09 7.31
C ASN A 59 -47.32 -7.68 8.72
N GLU A 60 -48.44 -7.63 9.45
CA GLU A 60 -48.55 -8.26 10.78
C GLU A 60 -48.37 -9.77 10.70
N PHE A 61 -48.90 -10.41 9.65
CA PHE A 61 -48.73 -11.84 9.41
C PHE A 61 -47.25 -12.21 9.21
N ILE A 62 -46.54 -11.50 8.34
CA ILE A 62 -45.11 -11.74 8.09
C ILE A 62 -44.29 -11.47 9.36
N THR A 63 -44.56 -10.36 10.05
CA THR A 63 -43.87 -9.99 11.29
C THR A 63 -44.05 -11.08 12.36
N HIS A 64 -45.29 -11.56 12.54
CA HIS A 64 -45.58 -12.60 13.51
C HIS A 64 -44.87 -13.92 13.19
N ILE A 65 -44.74 -14.31 11.91
CA ILE A 65 -43.97 -15.49 11.52
C ILE A 65 -42.48 -15.34 11.90
N LEU A 66 -41.92 -14.15 11.70
CA LEU A 66 -40.50 -13.89 11.93
C LEU A 66 -40.16 -13.79 13.42
N GLU A 67 -41.06 -13.24 14.23
CA GLU A 67 -40.80 -12.93 15.65
C GLU A 67 -41.35 -13.95 16.65
N SER A 68 -42.36 -14.75 16.28
CA SER A 68 -43.04 -15.65 17.21
C SER A 68 -42.12 -16.69 17.85
N GLN A 69 -42.28 -16.97 19.13
CA GLN A 69 -41.50 -17.99 19.85
C GLN A 69 -42.04 -19.42 19.67
N ASP A 70 -43.13 -19.61 18.92
CA ASP A 70 -43.67 -20.94 18.62
C ASP A 70 -42.68 -21.76 17.76
N SER A 71 -42.46 -23.02 18.15
CA SER A 71 -41.57 -23.96 17.45
C SER A 71 -41.97 -24.23 16.00
N LYS A 72 -43.26 -24.13 15.67
CA LYS A 72 -43.77 -24.28 14.30
C LYS A 72 -43.32 -23.12 13.42
N PHE A 73 -43.46 -21.87 13.90
CA PHE A 73 -42.98 -20.70 13.18
C PHE A 73 -41.44 -20.66 13.14
N ALA A 74 -40.77 -21.11 14.21
CA ALA A 74 -39.31 -21.26 14.23
C ALA A 74 -38.81 -22.20 13.10
N THR A 75 -39.51 -23.32 12.89
CA THR A 75 -39.18 -24.27 11.82
C THR A 75 -39.35 -23.64 10.42
N LEU A 76 -40.42 -22.85 10.23
CA LEU A 76 -40.70 -22.15 8.98
C LEU A 76 -39.68 -21.04 8.69
N ARG A 77 -39.32 -20.22 9.69
CA ARG A 77 -38.33 -19.14 9.49
C ARG A 77 -36.89 -19.64 9.42
N ARG A 78 -36.57 -20.83 9.96
CA ARG A 78 -35.20 -21.40 9.92
C ARG A 78 -34.63 -21.41 8.51
N LEU A 79 -35.47 -21.67 7.51
CA LEU A 79 -35.08 -21.74 6.11
C LEU A 79 -34.68 -20.38 5.51
N TRP A 80 -35.05 -19.26 6.13
CA TRP A 80 -34.83 -17.93 5.57
C TRP A 80 -33.38 -17.47 5.65
N ALA A 81 -32.62 -17.97 6.64
CA ALA A 81 -31.24 -17.56 6.93
C ALA A 81 -30.18 -18.62 6.55
N VAL A 82 -30.57 -19.77 5.99
CA VAL A 82 -29.65 -20.80 5.48
C VAL A 82 -29.49 -20.68 3.97
N ASP A 83 -28.35 -21.15 3.46
CA ASP A 83 -27.92 -20.99 2.07
C ASP A 83 -29.02 -21.34 1.04
N ALA A 84 -29.70 -22.47 1.22
CA ALA A 84 -30.78 -22.93 0.33
C ALA A 84 -31.96 -21.95 0.20
N GLY A 85 -32.28 -21.16 1.24
CA GLY A 85 -33.36 -20.18 1.24
C GLY A 85 -32.90 -18.72 1.22
N LEU A 86 -31.63 -18.44 1.49
CA LEU A 86 -31.11 -17.07 1.60
C LEU A 86 -31.31 -16.28 0.30
N LYS A 87 -31.10 -16.92 -0.86
CA LYS A 87 -31.29 -16.28 -2.17
C LYS A 87 -32.73 -15.82 -2.39
N SER A 88 -33.72 -16.63 -2.01
CA SER A 88 -35.13 -16.27 -2.15
C SER A 88 -35.54 -15.22 -1.11
N THR A 89 -35.05 -15.31 0.13
CA THR A 89 -35.22 -14.27 1.15
C THR A 89 -34.70 -12.91 0.68
N MET A 90 -33.47 -12.85 0.16
CA MET A 90 -32.90 -11.59 -0.36
C MET A 90 -33.64 -11.10 -1.61
N SER A 91 -34.22 -12.00 -2.42
CA SER A 91 -35.11 -11.60 -3.52
C SER A 91 -36.41 -10.97 -3.02
N LEU A 92 -36.97 -11.46 -1.92
CA LEU A 92 -38.14 -10.88 -1.27
C LEU A 92 -37.83 -9.48 -0.76
N VAL A 93 -36.70 -9.29 -0.04
CA VAL A 93 -36.25 -7.97 0.44
C VAL A 93 -36.10 -6.98 -0.72
N LYS A 94 -35.52 -7.40 -1.85
CA LYS A 94 -35.42 -6.56 -3.06
C LYS A 94 -36.79 -6.20 -3.64
N THR A 95 -37.75 -7.13 -3.60
CA THR A 95 -39.12 -6.89 -4.06
C THR A 95 -39.84 -5.88 -3.17
N ILE A 96 -39.68 -5.99 -1.85
CA ILE A 96 -40.18 -5.02 -0.87
C ILE A 96 -39.57 -3.64 -1.14
N ARG A 97 -38.25 -3.56 -1.29
CA ARG A 97 -37.53 -2.32 -1.64
C ARG A 97 -38.09 -1.69 -2.91
N ASN A 98 -38.35 -2.49 -3.95
CA ASN A 98 -38.88 -1.97 -5.22
C ASN A 98 -40.30 -1.40 -5.07
N GLU A 99 -41.14 -1.99 -4.22
CA GLU A 99 -42.47 -1.46 -3.93
C GLU A 99 -42.39 -0.15 -3.12
N LEU A 100 -41.54 -0.10 -2.08
CA LEU A 100 -41.30 1.12 -1.30
C LEU A 100 -40.79 2.27 -2.17
N ALA A 101 -39.88 1.95 -3.10
CA ALA A 101 -39.24 2.93 -3.98
C ALA A 101 -40.21 3.65 -4.95
N ARG A 102 -41.46 3.19 -5.07
CA ARG A 102 -42.48 3.83 -5.92
C ARG A 102 -42.92 5.18 -5.39
N SER A 103 -42.82 5.41 -4.07
CA SER A 103 -43.16 6.68 -3.43
C SER A 103 -41.93 7.43 -2.94
N VAL A 104 -42.02 8.75 -2.80
CA VAL A 104 -40.94 9.57 -2.21
C VAL A 104 -40.69 9.15 -0.76
N ILE A 105 -41.76 9.10 0.04
CA ILE A 105 -41.73 8.72 1.47
C ILE A 105 -41.09 7.33 1.65
N GLY A 106 -41.44 6.37 0.79
CA GLY A 106 -40.89 5.02 0.85
C GLY A 106 -39.41 4.94 0.45
N ARG A 107 -38.92 5.84 -0.43
CA ARG A 107 -37.47 5.94 -0.72
C ARG A 107 -36.71 6.51 0.46
N GLU A 108 -37.22 7.58 1.06
CA GLU A 108 -36.60 8.22 2.23
C GLU A 108 -36.49 7.22 3.40
N ALA A 109 -37.58 6.51 3.72
CA ALA A 109 -37.58 5.48 4.76
C ALA A 109 -36.61 4.32 4.46
N TRP A 110 -36.47 3.94 3.19
CA TRP A 110 -35.50 2.91 2.79
C TRP A 110 -34.04 3.39 2.95
N GLU A 111 -33.76 4.64 2.59
CA GLU A 111 -32.43 5.24 2.75
C GLU A 111 -32.04 5.34 4.24
N GLU A 112 -32.96 5.77 5.10
CA GLU A 112 -32.78 5.81 6.55
C GLU A 112 -32.48 4.41 7.13
N PHE A 113 -33.29 3.41 6.75
CA PHE A 113 -33.07 2.01 7.16
C PHE A 113 -31.68 1.49 6.76
N ILE A 114 -31.26 1.72 5.52
CA ILE A 114 -29.92 1.29 5.05
C ILE A 114 -28.80 2.04 5.78
N GLN A 115 -29.00 3.32 6.10
CA GLN A 115 -28.04 4.10 6.86
C GLN A 115 -27.86 3.54 8.27
N GLU A 116 -28.94 3.20 8.97
CA GLU A 116 -28.86 2.61 10.32
C GLU A 116 -28.15 1.24 10.34
N GLU A 117 -28.46 0.38 9.37
CA GLU A 117 -27.79 -0.92 9.22
C GLU A 117 -26.30 -0.74 8.88
N ALA A 118 -25.98 0.20 8.00
CA ALA A 118 -24.59 0.50 7.65
C ALA A 118 -23.79 1.00 8.87
N ILE A 119 -24.37 1.88 9.69
CA ILE A 119 -23.76 2.34 10.95
C ILE A 119 -23.50 1.15 11.88
N THR A 120 -24.46 0.24 12.02
CA THR A 120 -24.34 -0.94 12.88
C THR A 120 -23.24 -1.91 12.43
N ILE A 121 -23.04 -2.05 11.12
CA ILE A 121 -21.94 -2.86 10.56
C ILE A 121 -20.60 -2.15 10.78
N LEU A 122 -20.53 -0.86 10.47
CA LEU A 122 -19.32 -0.05 10.59
C LEU A 122 -18.82 0.07 12.03
N SER A 123 -19.72 0.20 13.00
CA SER A 123 -19.35 0.31 14.42
C SER A 123 -18.69 -0.95 14.98
N LYS A 124 -18.86 -2.10 14.30
CA LYS A 124 -18.23 -3.38 14.67
C LYS A 124 -16.88 -3.59 13.99
N GLN A 125 -16.52 -2.77 13.01
CA GLN A 125 -15.25 -2.84 12.29
C GLN A 125 -14.24 -1.85 12.90
N ALA A 126 -13.14 -2.37 13.41
CA ALA A 126 -12.06 -1.56 13.94
C ALA A 126 -10.72 -2.31 13.86
N PRO A 127 -9.61 -1.59 13.70
CA PRO A 127 -8.28 -2.18 13.87
C PRO A 127 -8.05 -2.70 15.30
N PRO A 128 -7.19 -3.72 15.48
CA PRO A 128 -6.91 -4.31 16.79
C PRO A 128 -6.33 -3.28 17.75
N LYS A 129 -6.76 -3.34 19.02
CA LYS A 129 -6.25 -2.47 20.08
C LYS A 129 -4.92 -3.03 20.62
N GLY A 130 -4.07 -2.15 21.12
CA GLY A 130 -2.77 -2.52 21.71
C GLY A 130 -1.59 -2.07 20.86
N TYR A 131 -0.39 -2.47 21.28
CA TYR A 131 0.88 -2.09 20.65
C TYR A 131 1.15 -2.91 19.38
N TYR A 132 1.67 -2.23 18.36
CA TYR A 132 2.22 -2.86 17.16
C TYR A 132 3.35 -3.85 17.52
N PRO A 133 3.44 -5.05 16.89
CA PRO A 133 2.69 -5.48 15.70
C PRO A 133 1.32 -6.12 15.94
N ASN A 134 1.02 -6.53 17.18
CA ASN A 134 -0.21 -7.27 17.48
C ASN A 134 -1.45 -6.36 17.61
N GLY A 135 -1.23 -5.06 17.81
CA GLY A 135 -2.26 -4.03 17.79
C GLY A 135 -1.87 -2.86 16.88
N SER A 136 -2.73 -1.85 16.82
CA SER A 136 -2.61 -0.78 15.82
C SER A 136 -1.77 0.43 16.28
N PHE A 137 -1.27 0.41 17.53
CA PHE A 137 -0.54 1.53 18.10
C PHE A 137 0.96 1.42 17.90
N GLN A 138 1.51 2.32 17.08
CA GLN A 138 2.95 2.52 17.00
C GLN A 138 3.36 3.66 17.93
N SER A 139 4.16 3.34 18.95
CA SER A 139 4.76 4.34 19.83
C SER A 139 5.90 5.08 19.12
N SER A 140 5.96 6.40 19.29
CA SER A 140 7.06 7.21 18.77
C SER A 140 8.39 6.87 19.43
N ALA A 141 8.38 6.41 20.68
CA ALA A 141 9.59 6.11 21.45
C ALA A 141 10.25 4.76 21.12
N THR A 142 9.51 3.83 20.48
CA THR A 142 9.99 2.47 20.19
C THR A 142 9.95 2.13 18.69
N VAL A 143 9.60 3.10 17.85
CA VAL A 143 9.53 2.92 16.40
C VAL A 143 10.91 2.67 15.81
N LYS A 144 10.96 1.77 14.83
CA LYS A 144 12.15 1.46 14.05
C LYS A 144 11.98 1.97 12.63
N ASP A 145 13.08 2.25 11.95
CA ASP A 145 13.18 2.58 10.53
C ASP A 145 12.34 1.65 9.64
N SER A 146 12.41 0.34 9.91
CA SER A 146 11.66 -0.69 9.17
C SER A 146 10.15 -0.48 9.13
N PHE A 147 9.57 0.20 10.11
CA PHE A 147 8.14 0.55 10.12
C PHE A 147 7.73 1.41 8.91
N PHE A 148 8.65 2.23 8.42
CA PHE A 148 8.41 3.19 7.34
C PHE A 148 8.62 2.57 5.95
N TYR A 149 9.21 1.37 5.84
CA TYR A 149 9.44 0.71 4.56
C TYR A 149 8.15 0.50 3.77
N ALA A 150 8.23 0.68 2.44
CA ALA A 150 7.09 0.64 1.55
C ALA A 150 6.33 -0.69 1.63
N HIS A 151 7.00 -1.84 1.56
CA HIS A 151 6.34 -3.15 1.74
C HIS A 151 5.64 -3.32 3.10
N LYS A 152 6.20 -2.75 4.20
CA LYS A 152 5.54 -2.76 5.52
C LYS A 152 4.32 -1.86 5.55
N LYS A 153 4.34 -0.74 4.82
CA LYS A 153 3.19 0.13 4.66
C LYS A 153 2.08 -0.56 3.86
N GLU A 154 2.42 -1.21 2.76
CA GLU A 154 1.45 -1.94 1.93
C GLU A 154 0.79 -3.09 2.70
N THR A 155 1.57 -3.83 3.51
CA THR A 155 1.01 -4.89 4.37
C THR A 155 -0.03 -4.31 5.34
N ARG A 156 0.29 -3.16 5.97
CA ARG A 156 -0.63 -2.48 6.89
C ARG A 156 -1.88 -1.94 6.18
N ASP A 157 -1.71 -1.36 4.99
CA ASP A 157 -2.81 -0.85 4.17
C ASP A 157 -3.72 -2.02 3.71
N ALA A 158 -3.14 -3.17 3.33
CA ALA A 158 -3.87 -4.38 3.00
C ALA A 158 -4.70 -4.86 4.20
N GLN A 159 -4.08 -5.08 5.36
CA GLN A 159 -4.79 -5.51 6.59
C GLN A 159 -5.92 -4.54 6.98
N LEU A 160 -5.66 -3.23 6.90
CA LEU A 160 -6.67 -2.21 7.18
C LEU A 160 -7.90 -2.35 6.28
N THR A 161 -7.68 -2.64 5.00
CA THR A 161 -8.73 -2.65 3.98
C THR A 161 -9.41 -4.01 3.80
N SER A 162 -8.71 -5.13 4.00
CA SER A 162 -9.27 -6.48 3.86
C SER A 162 -9.84 -7.05 5.16
N GLU A 163 -9.25 -6.73 6.32
CA GLU A 163 -9.60 -7.36 7.60
C GLU A 163 -10.25 -6.38 8.57
N HIS A 164 -9.69 -5.19 8.75
CA HIS A 164 -10.13 -4.29 9.81
C HIS A 164 -11.32 -3.41 9.45
N THR A 165 -11.40 -2.94 8.19
CA THR A 165 -12.46 -2.03 7.70
C THR A 165 -13.05 -2.40 6.33
N PRO A 166 -13.30 -3.71 6.03
CA PRO A 166 -13.68 -4.13 4.68
C PRO A 166 -15.02 -3.56 4.22
N PHE A 167 -15.98 -3.31 5.11
CA PHE A 167 -17.29 -2.78 4.70
C PHE A 167 -17.18 -1.32 4.27
N LEU A 168 -16.49 -0.50 5.07
CA LEU A 168 -16.22 0.90 4.71
C LEU A 168 -15.42 1.00 3.41
N TYR A 169 -14.34 0.22 3.33
CA TYR A 169 -13.46 0.21 2.18
C TYR A 169 -14.21 -0.13 0.89
N ASN A 170 -14.99 -1.22 0.91
CA ASN A 170 -15.73 -1.67 -0.27
C ASN A 170 -16.81 -0.67 -0.70
N ILE A 171 -17.54 -0.06 0.24
CA ILE A 171 -18.55 0.97 -0.08
C ILE A 171 -17.90 2.17 -0.78
N LEU A 172 -16.84 2.72 -0.19
CA LEU A 172 -16.18 3.91 -0.73
C LEU A 172 -15.50 3.62 -2.08
N LEU A 173 -14.84 2.47 -2.21
CA LEU A 173 -14.21 2.06 -3.46
C LEU A 173 -15.23 1.87 -4.57
N ALA A 174 -16.32 1.13 -4.31
CA ALA A 174 -17.38 0.92 -5.28
C ALA A 174 -18.08 2.24 -5.66
N THR A 175 -18.22 3.18 -4.71
CA THR A 175 -18.79 4.50 -4.98
C THR A 175 -17.93 5.28 -5.97
N LEU A 176 -16.61 5.34 -5.76
CA LEU A 176 -15.69 6.01 -6.69
C LEU A 176 -15.68 5.35 -8.08
N GLN A 177 -15.71 4.02 -8.13
CA GLN A 177 -15.75 3.26 -9.38
C GLN A 177 -17.05 3.52 -10.17
N ASN A 178 -18.20 3.53 -9.49
CA ASN A 178 -19.50 3.75 -10.13
C ASN A 178 -19.66 5.20 -10.63
N GLN A 179 -19.10 6.19 -9.93
CA GLN A 179 -19.14 7.59 -10.37
C GLN A 179 -18.23 7.87 -11.57
N HIS A 180 -17.12 7.15 -11.70
CA HIS A 180 -16.15 7.39 -12.77
C HIS A 180 -16.60 6.83 -14.15
N GLY A 181 -17.49 5.84 -14.17
CA GLY A 181 -17.93 5.18 -15.41
C GLY A 181 -16.85 4.34 -16.10
N PRO A 182 -17.16 3.63 -17.22
CA PRO A 182 -16.20 2.82 -17.95
C PRO A 182 -15.08 3.68 -18.56
N ILE A 183 -13.84 3.29 -18.31
CA ILE A 183 -12.63 4.00 -18.76
C ILE A 183 -12.57 3.95 -20.29
N THR A 184 -13.11 4.98 -20.96
CA THR A 184 -13.17 5.09 -22.43
C THR A 184 -12.16 6.08 -23.00
N ARG A 185 -11.32 6.70 -22.16
CA ARG A 185 -10.19 7.50 -22.63
C ARG A 185 -8.90 6.95 -22.05
N ALA A 186 -8.04 6.47 -22.95
CA ALA A 186 -6.62 6.44 -22.69
C ALA A 186 -6.24 7.89 -22.33
N MET A 187 -6.08 8.17 -21.04
CA MET A 187 -5.45 9.42 -20.61
C MET A 187 -4.06 9.43 -21.23
N GLU A 188 -3.68 10.57 -21.78
CA GLU A 188 -2.43 10.76 -22.51
C GLU A 188 -1.27 10.17 -21.71
N LYS A 189 -0.45 9.38 -22.40
CA LYS A 189 0.79 8.84 -21.84
C LYS A 189 1.67 10.05 -21.53
N ASP A 190 1.71 10.47 -20.28
CA ASP A 190 2.80 11.31 -19.80
C ASP A 190 4.07 10.47 -19.93
N VAL A 191 4.80 10.68 -21.02
CA VAL A 191 6.07 10.03 -21.29
C VAL A 191 7.08 10.61 -20.31
N ILE A 192 7.34 9.85 -19.24
CA ILE A 192 8.44 10.12 -18.34
C ILE A 192 9.36 8.90 -18.39
N VAL A 193 10.62 9.16 -18.74
CA VAL A 193 11.66 8.15 -19.01
C VAL A 193 11.91 7.32 -17.74
N ASN A 194 11.81 5.99 -17.89
CA ASN A 194 11.88 4.99 -16.84
C ASN A 194 13.32 4.50 -16.64
N ASN A 195 13.72 4.30 -15.38
CA ASN A 195 14.98 3.63 -14.98
C ASN A 195 14.67 2.39 -14.13
N ASP A 196 13.75 1.51 -14.56
CA ASP A 196 13.52 0.14 -14.04
C ASP A 196 13.66 -0.08 -12.51
N ILE A 197 13.22 0.87 -11.68
CA ILE A 197 13.19 0.73 -10.22
C ILE A 197 11.73 0.64 -9.78
N ASP A 198 11.39 -0.38 -9.00
CA ASP A 198 10.07 -0.53 -8.43
C ASP A 198 9.84 0.56 -7.34
N PRO A 199 8.88 1.49 -7.50
CA PRO A 199 8.63 2.56 -6.51
C PRO A 199 8.22 2.03 -5.12
N THR A 200 7.90 0.73 -5.03
CA THR A 200 7.61 0.00 -3.79
C THR A 200 8.83 -0.50 -3.04
N GLU A 201 10.04 -0.40 -3.60
CA GLU A 201 11.29 -0.87 -2.98
C GLU A 201 12.09 0.25 -2.30
N ILE A 202 11.62 1.50 -2.35
CA ILE A 202 12.42 2.66 -1.92
C ILE A 202 12.13 3.04 -0.46
N PRO A 203 13.14 3.00 0.43
CA PRO A 203 13.04 3.51 1.80
C PRO A 203 12.68 5.00 1.84
N LEU A 204 12.10 5.46 2.96
CA LEU A 204 11.75 6.88 3.19
C LEU A 204 12.92 7.87 3.10
N ASP A 205 14.15 7.39 2.88
CA ASP A 205 15.40 8.12 3.10
C ASP A 205 16.12 8.49 1.80
N VAL A 206 15.45 8.35 0.65
CA VAL A 206 16.00 8.81 -0.63
C VAL A 206 15.15 9.95 -1.14
N ASP A 207 15.69 11.16 -1.08
CA ASP A 207 15.16 12.38 -1.73
C ASP A 207 15.35 12.28 -3.26
N ALA A 208 14.97 11.13 -3.82
CA ALA A 208 15.05 10.84 -5.23
C ALA A 208 13.71 11.18 -5.89
N VAL A 209 13.77 11.95 -6.98
CA VAL A 209 12.69 11.98 -7.97
C VAL A 209 12.65 10.60 -8.62
N VAL A 210 11.83 9.72 -8.06
CA VAL A 210 11.67 8.35 -8.58
C VAL A 210 10.52 8.35 -9.56
N TYR A 211 10.84 8.05 -10.81
CA TYR A 211 9.86 7.73 -11.82
C TYR A 211 9.39 6.29 -11.61
N GLY A 212 8.23 6.14 -10.97
CA GLY A 212 7.61 4.85 -10.74
C GLY A 212 7.12 4.20 -12.04
N LYS A 213 6.99 2.86 -12.02
CA LYS A 213 6.46 2.06 -13.13
C LYS A 213 5.17 2.69 -13.69
N LEU A 214 5.16 2.95 -15.01
CA LEU A 214 4.00 3.48 -15.72
C LEU A 214 2.88 2.43 -15.66
N LEU A 215 1.94 2.59 -14.73
CA LEU A 215 0.72 1.80 -14.70
C LEU A 215 -0.14 2.22 -15.88
N ASN A 216 -0.79 1.26 -16.54
CA ASN A 216 -1.80 1.57 -17.53
C ASN A 216 -2.93 2.40 -16.89
N GLY A 217 -3.69 3.17 -17.68
CA GLY A 217 -4.67 4.12 -17.13
C GLY A 217 -5.67 3.50 -16.14
N ALA A 218 -6.06 2.25 -16.34
CA ALA A 218 -6.96 1.53 -15.46
C ALA A 218 -6.32 1.12 -14.12
N GLU A 219 -5.12 0.57 -14.15
CA GLU A 219 -4.38 0.20 -12.94
C GLU A 219 -3.96 1.44 -12.13
N GLN A 220 -3.55 2.51 -12.80
CA GLN A 220 -3.21 3.77 -12.14
C GLN A 220 -4.42 4.36 -11.42
N LEU A 221 -5.58 4.36 -12.09
CA LEU A 221 -6.83 4.84 -11.50
C LEU A 221 -7.24 3.97 -10.31
N HIS A 222 -7.15 2.65 -10.44
CA HIS A 222 -7.44 1.72 -9.36
C HIS A 222 -6.53 1.98 -8.15
N LYS A 223 -5.21 2.12 -8.36
CA LYS A 223 -4.27 2.44 -7.26
C LYS A 223 -4.58 3.79 -6.63
N ARG A 224 -4.97 4.81 -7.41
CA ARG A 224 -5.39 6.11 -6.89
C ARG A 224 -6.62 5.99 -6.00
N PHE A 225 -7.65 5.29 -6.46
CA PHE A 225 -8.86 5.06 -5.66
C PHE A 225 -8.56 4.26 -4.39
N HIS A 226 -7.81 3.17 -4.52
CA HIS A 226 -7.34 2.39 -3.37
C HIS A 226 -6.64 3.29 -2.36
N ARG A 227 -5.72 4.15 -2.80
CA ARG A 227 -4.97 5.05 -1.91
C ARG A 227 -5.84 6.08 -1.20
N ILE A 228 -6.81 6.66 -1.91
CA ILE A 228 -7.77 7.62 -1.32
C ILE A 228 -8.61 6.90 -0.26
N VAL A 229 -9.19 5.75 -0.62
CA VAL A 229 -10.11 5.02 0.25
C VAL A 229 -9.39 4.45 1.47
N SER A 230 -8.20 3.85 1.31
CA SER A 230 -7.42 3.35 2.44
C SER A 230 -7.00 4.48 3.39
N THR A 231 -6.71 5.66 2.86
CA THR A 231 -6.46 6.87 3.67
C THR A 231 -7.70 7.27 4.46
N VAL A 232 -8.90 7.29 3.85
CA VAL A 232 -10.16 7.58 4.55
C VAL A 232 -10.43 6.56 5.66
N CYS A 233 -10.27 5.26 5.38
CA CYS A 233 -10.40 4.21 6.39
C CYS A 233 -9.44 4.45 7.58
N SER A 234 -8.20 4.85 7.29
CA SER A 234 -7.21 5.13 8.33
C SER A 234 -7.54 6.39 9.14
N ILE A 235 -8.06 7.44 8.51
CA ILE A 235 -8.55 8.64 9.21
C ILE A 235 -9.69 8.26 10.15
N MET A 236 -10.68 7.49 9.67
CA MET A 236 -11.82 7.06 10.47
C MET A 236 -11.38 6.20 11.67
N ALA A 237 -10.48 5.25 11.44
CA ALA A 237 -9.93 4.41 12.51
C ALA A 237 -9.18 5.24 13.57
N PHE A 238 -8.37 6.22 13.14
CA PHE A 238 -7.63 7.10 14.05
C PHE A 238 -8.53 8.09 14.79
N ALA A 239 -9.59 8.59 14.13
CA ALA A 239 -10.59 9.46 14.75
C ALA A 239 -11.37 8.73 15.84
N ALA A 240 -11.79 7.49 15.58
CA ALA A 240 -12.45 6.63 16.55
C ALA A 240 -11.52 6.20 17.70
N ASN A 241 -10.24 5.97 17.38
CA ASN A 241 -9.22 5.60 18.35
C ASN A 241 -7.86 6.14 17.91
N ARG A 242 -7.36 7.19 18.60
CA ARG A 242 -6.05 7.80 18.31
C ARG A 242 -4.87 6.83 18.45
N ARG A 243 -5.08 5.63 19.00
CA ARG A 243 -4.10 4.55 19.02
C ARG A 243 -4.04 3.72 17.72
N ALA A 244 -4.92 3.92 16.74
CA ALA A 244 -4.78 3.38 15.40
C ALA A 244 -4.03 4.39 14.52
N ASN A 245 -2.73 4.58 14.78
CA ASN A 245 -1.96 5.74 14.30
C ASN A 245 -0.94 5.41 13.20
N ALA A 246 -1.05 4.26 12.56
CA ALA A 246 -0.05 3.74 11.64
C ALA A 246 0.26 4.68 10.46
N LEU A 247 -0.77 5.15 9.77
CA LEU A 247 -0.64 6.14 8.69
C LEU A 247 -0.28 7.50 9.26
N GLN A 248 -0.90 7.89 10.38
CA GLN A 248 -0.78 9.21 10.95
C GLN A 248 0.64 9.50 11.43
N LEU A 249 1.31 8.52 12.02
CA LEU A 249 2.73 8.60 12.39
C LEU A 249 3.61 8.72 11.14
N THR A 250 3.32 7.92 10.12
CA THR A 250 4.04 7.95 8.82
C THR A 250 3.93 9.33 8.18
N ASN A 251 2.71 9.87 8.09
CA ASN A 251 2.45 11.19 7.51
C ASN A 251 3.07 12.30 8.37
N SER A 252 3.02 12.21 9.70
CA SER A 252 3.57 13.27 10.55
C SER A 252 5.08 13.43 10.41
N VAL A 253 5.81 12.32 10.27
CA VAL A 253 7.27 12.35 9.99
C VAL A 253 7.53 12.92 8.61
N ARG A 254 6.80 12.46 7.59
CA ARG A 254 6.94 12.96 6.21
C ARG A 254 6.65 14.45 6.09
N PHE A 255 5.55 14.92 6.65
CA PHE A 255 5.17 16.33 6.61
C PHE A 255 6.21 17.21 7.32
N LEU A 256 6.71 16.77 8.47
CA LEU A 256 7.77 17.48 9.17
C LEU A 256 9.05 17.57 8.32
N ALA A 257 9.48 16.46 7.72
CA ALA A 257 10.65 16.40 6.84
C ALA A 257 10.49 17.27 5.58
N CYS A 258 9.30 17.30 4.98
CA CYS A 258 8.99 18.13 3.82
C CYS A 258 8.78 19.63 4.17
N GLY A 259 9.07 20.06 5.40
CA GLY A 259 8.98 21.47 5.78
C GLY A 259 7.55 21.99 5.92
N VAL A 260 6.56 21.11 6.13
CA VAL A 260 5.18 21.55 6.40
C VAL A 260 5.16 22.42 7.65
N THR A 261 4.61 23.64 7.48
CA THR A 261 4.50 24.61 8.58
C THR A 261 3.71 24.04 9.75
N GLU A 262 4.00 24.51 10.96
CA GLU A 262 3.33 24.07 12.18
C GLU A 262 1.80 24.20 12.08
N ARG A 263 1.29 25.34 11.58
CA ARG A 263 -0.14 25.57 11.39
C ARG A 263 -0.80 24.55 10.46
N VAL A 264 -0.14 24.20 9.35
CA VAL A 264 -0.67 23.21 8.40
C VAL A 264 -0.62 21.81 9.02
N HIS A 265 0.46 21.49 9.76
CA HIS A 265 0.58 20.22 10.48
C HIS A 265 -0.54 20.08 11.54
N GLU A 266 -0.79 21.13 12.33
CA GLU A 266 -1.88 21.14 13.31
C GLU A 266 -3.24 20.89 12.67
N TYR A 267 -3.52 21.54 11.54
CA TYR A 267 -4.75 21.29 10.79
C TYR A 267 -4.83 19.84 10.28
N MET A 268 -3.74 19.30 9.72
CA MET A 268 -3.68 17.90 9.29
C MET A 268 -3.86 16.91 10.45
N ASN A 269 -3.38 17.25 11.65
CA ASN A 269 -3.61 16.45 12.85
C ASN A 269 -5.06 16.51 13.33
N TYR A 270 -5.67 17.70 13.24
CA TYR A 270 -7.07 17.93 13.59
C TYR A 270 -8.00 17.06 12.75
N ILE A 271 -7.81 17.03 11.42
CA ILE A 271 -8.61 16.19 10.50
C ILE A 271 -8.18 14.71 10.47
N GLY A 272 -7.22 14.31 11.29
CA GLY A 272 -6.79 12.91 11.43
C GLY A 272 -5.88 12.37 10.31
N LEU A 273 -5.30 13.25 9.47
CA LEU A 273 -4.34 12.85 8.44
C LEU A 273 -2.94 12.54 9.00
N CYS A 274 -2.56 13.17 10.12
CA CYS A 274 -1.27 12.93 10.76
C CYS A 274 -1.36 12.94 12.30
N SER A 275 -0.31 12.46 12.96
CA SER A 275 -0.11 12.65 14.40
C SER A 275 0.40 14.07 14.69
N SER A 276 0.49 14.44 15.95
CA SER A 276 0.97 15.78 16.33
C SER A 276 2.43 15.99 15.88
N ARG A 277 2.82 17.26 15.75
CA ARG A 277 4.20 17.63 15.42
C ARG A 277 5.18 17.16 16.50
N ALA A 278 4.78 17.20 17.77
CA ALA A 278 5.57 16.66 18.87
C ALA A 278 5.83 15.16 18.71
N THR A 279 4.82 14.37 18.33
CA THR A 279 5.00 12.94 18.05
C THR A 279 5.97 12.70 16.88
N ALA A 280 5.89 13.52 15.83
CA ALA A 280 6.84 13.44 14.71
C ALA A 280 8.28 13.71 15.15
N TRP A 281 8.50 14.75 15.95
CA TRP A 281 9.83 15.07 16.51
C TRP A 281 10.37 13.95 17.40
N GLU A 282 9.56 13.42 18.31
CA GLU A 282 9.98 12.31 19.17
C GLU A 282 10.32 11.07 18.33
N THR A 283 9.55 10.78 17.29
CA THR A 283 9.89 9.72 16.34
C THR A 283 11.21 9.98 15.63
N LEU A 284 11.46 11.19 15.13
CA LEU A 284 12.74 11.52 14.49
C LEU A 284 13.92 11.37 15.46
N LYS A 285 13.76 11.76 16.74
CA LYS A 285 14.79 11.54 17.76
C LYS A 285 15.06 10.05 17.98
N THR A 286 14.02 9.24 18.13
CA THR A 286 14.18 7.77 18.27
C THR A 286 14.85 7.16 17.04
N LEU A 287 14.47 7.58 15.83
CA LEU A 287 15.12 7.11 14.60
C LEU A 287 16.58 7.55 14.52
N ALA A 288 16.91 8.78 14.93
CA ALA A 288 18.27 9.28 14.97
C ALA A 288 19.14 8.48 15.96
N LEU A 289 18.62 8.13 17.13
CA LEU A 289 19.31 7.27 18.09
C LEU A 289 19.57 5.86 17.54
N ASN A 290 18.59 5.29 16.83
CA ASN A 290 18.77 4.00 16.15
C ASN A 290 19.84 4.10 15.04
N ALA A 291 19.80 5.17 14.25
CA ALA A 291 20.78 5.44 13.20
C ALA A 291 22.19 5.67 13.77
N GLU A 292 22.32 6.38 14.89
CA GLU A 292 23.58 6.53 15.62
C GLU A 292 24.15 5.18 16.07
N GLY A 293 23.30 4.27 16.53
CA GLY A 293 23.70 2.90 16.85
C GLY A 293 24.28 2.16 15.66
N ASN A 294 23.60 2.22 14.51
CA ASN A 294 24.08 1.62 13.26
C ASN A 294 25.39 2.27 12.78
N LEU A 295 25.50 3.60 12.88
CA LEU A 295 26.70 4.35 12.54
C LEU A 295 27.89 3.93 13.42
N LYS A 296 27.70 3.78 14.73
CA LYS A 296 28.75 3.28 15.64
C LYS A 296 29.23 1.89 15.27
N ILE A 297 28.32 0.99 14.86
CA ILE A 297 28.68 -0.35 14.39
C ILE A 297 29.48 -0.27 13.10
N ALA A 298 29.03 0.54 12.13
CA ALA A 298 29.71 0.70 10.85
C ALA A 298 31.10 1.38 10.99
N MET A 299 31.26 2.29 11.95
CA MET A 299 32.53 2.96 12.25
C MET A 299 33.43 2.16 13.20
N ALA A 300 32.98 1.01 13.70
CA ALA A 300 33.79 0.18 14.58
C ALA A 300 35.04 -0.30 13.84
N LYS A 301 36.19 -0.30 14.54
CA LYS A 301 37.46 -0.74 13.96
C LYS A 301 37.37 -2.23 13.61
N ASP A 302 37.54 -2.57 12.32
CA ASP A 302 37.72 -3.95 11.88
C ASP A 302 39.18 -4.35 12.16
N PRO A 303 39.46 -5.39 12.99
CA PRO A 303 40.82 -5.86 13.24
C PRO A 303 41.57 -6.29 11.96
N ARG A 304 40.86 -6.63 10.89
CA ARG A 304 41.42 -7.06 9.60
C ARG A 304 41.80 -5.89 8.69
N CYS A 305 41.37 -4.67 9.01
CA CYS A 305 41.66 -3.48 8.22
C CYS A 305 42.44 -2.47 9.08
N PRO A 306 43.70 -2.16 8.75
CA PRO A 306 44.47 -1.14 9.49
C PRO A 306 43.90 0.28 9.30
N ILE A 307 43.08 0.49 8.27
CA ILE A 307 42.45 1.78 7.95
C ILE A 307 41.07 1.83 8.61
N ALA A 308 40.84 2.85 9.43
CA ALA A 308 39.54 3.08 10.04
C ALA A 308 38.54 3.65 9.02
N PRO A 309 37.23 3.33 9.13
CA PRO A 309 36.19 4.05 8.40
C PRO A 309 36.29 5.56 8.59
N SER A 310 35.99 6.32 7.54
CA SER A 310 35.89 7.79 7.64
C SER A 310 34.45 8.24 7.46
N LEU A 311 34.06 9.27 8.22
CA LEU A 311 32.78 9.95 8.08
C LEU A 311 33.02 11.25 7.32
N CYS A 312 32.40 11.39 6.15
CA CYS A 312 32.35 12.66 5.45
C CYS A 312 31.01 13.32 5.73
N ILE A 313 31.05 14.60 6.08
CA ILE A 313 29.88 15.46 6.15
C ILE A 313 30.12 16.57 5.15
N ASP A 314 29.29 16.61 4.11
CA ASP A 314 29.42 17.57 3.04
C ASP A 314 28.11 18.34 2.87
N ASN A 315 28.21 19.63 2.55
CA ASN A 315 27.08 20.44 2.17
C ASN A 315 26.94 20.37 0.65
N LEU A 316 26.44 19.23 0.16
CA LEU A 316 26.22 19.03 -1.26
C LEU A 316 24.99 19.84 -1.70
N ASP A 317 25.26 20.92 -2.44
CA ASP A 317 24.27 21.59 -3.25
C ASP A 317 24.14 20.86 -4.59
N ILE A 318 23.05 20.11 -4.79
CA ILE A 318 22.78 19.42 -6.06
C ILE A 318 21.92 20.35 -6.91
N GLU A 319 22.46 20.86 -8.01
CA GLU A 319 21.67 21.63 -8.98
C GLU A 319 21.11 20.70 -10.07
N GLN A 320 19.80 20.45 -10.05
CA GLN A 320 19.11 19.95 -11.21
C GLN A 320 18.95 21.09 -12.21
N LYS A 321 19.71 21.05 -13.30
CA LYS A 321 19.64 22.04 -14.36
C LYS A 321 18.73 21.55 -15.49
N VAL A 322 17.66 22.28 -15.78
CA VAL A 322 16.81 22.03 -16.95
C VAL A 322 17.29 22.93 -18.10
N HIS A 323 17.69 22.32 -19.22
CA HIS A 323 18.24 23.06 -20.37
C HIS A 323 17.22 23.94 -21.10
N GLU A 324 15.94 23.56 -21.09
CA GLU A 324 14.84 24.34 -21.67
C GLU A 324 13.85 24.74 -20.58
N LEU A 325 13.90 26.01 -20.17
CA LEU A 325 12.99 26.55 -19.16
C LEU A 325 11.58 26.68 -19.74
N SER A 326 10.61 26.05 -19.09
CA SER A 326 9.18 26.21 -19.40
C SER A 326 8.39 26.51 -18.12
N VAL A 327 7.15 26.98 -18.26
CA VAL A 327 6.26 27.12 -17.10
C VAL A 327 6.06 25.72 -16.48
N GLY A 328 6.50 25.53 -15.24
CA GLY A 328 6.48 24.23 -14.54
C GLY A 328 7.77 23.40 -14.62
N LYS A 329 8.76 23.78 -15.44
CA LYS A 329 10.10 23.16 -15.48
C LYS A 329 11.16 24.21 -15.24
N ARG A 330 11.66 24.28 -14.01
CA ARG A 330 12.73 25.19 -13.60
C ARG A 330 13.90 24.38 -13.08
N SER A 331 15.11 24.94 -13.21
CA SER A 331 16.25 24.41 -12.48
C SER A 331 16.01 24.56 -10.98
N HIS A 332 16.35 23.53 -10.21
CA HIS A 332 16.21 23.51 -8.75
C HIS A 332 17.55 23.16 -8.12
N THR A 333 17.98 23.95 -7.14
CA THR A 333 19.12 23.63 -6.30
C THR A 333 18.60 22.99 -5.02
N TYR A 334 18.91 21.72 -4.83
CA TYR A 334 18.68 20.99 -3.60
C TYR A 334 19.84 21.29 -2.66
N ARG A 335 19.52 21.92 -1.54
CA ARG A 335 20.51 22.22 -0.50
C ARG A 335 20.33 21.23 0.62
N GLY A 336 21.40 20.53 0.99
CA GLY A 336 21.38 19.58 2.09
C GLY A 336 22.74 19.40 2.70
N THR A 337 22.77 19.15 4.01
CA THR A 337 23.94 18.58 4.66
C THR A 337 23.81 17.08 4.56
N TRP A 338 24.71 16.45 3.81
CA TRP A 338 24.76 15.02 3.58
C TRP A 338 25.90 14.43 4.37
N GLY A 339 25.68 13.25 4.94
CA GLY A 339 26.71 12.47 5.62
C GLY A 339 26.81 11.10 5.00
N TYR A 340 28.02 10.64 4.70
CA TYR A 340 28.26 9.27 4.27
C TYR A 340 29.52 8.70 4.92
N ILE A 341 29.51 7.37 5.10
CA ILE A 341 30.64 6.63 5.64
C ILE A 341 31.41 6.01 4.48
N HIS A 342 32.71 6.23 4.44
CA HIS A 342 33.60 5.47 3.58
C HIS A 342 34.19 4.29 4.35
N LEU A 343 33.86 3.09 3.88
CA LEU A 343 34.45 1.84 4.33
C LEU A 343 35.60 1.48 3.37
N PRO A 344 36.83 1.23 3.86
CA PRO A 344 37.91 0.75 3.02
C PRO A 344 37.55 -0.59 2.38
N ASP A 345 37.79 -0.73 1.08
CA ASP A 345 37.58 -1.99 0.38
C ASP A 345 38.58 -3.05 0.87
N GLN A 346 38.08 -4.17 1.38
CA GLN A 346 38.92 -5.19 2.01
C GLN A 346 39.84 -5.90 1.00
N GLN A 347 39.43 -6.01 -0.27
CA GLN A 347 40.25 -6.64 -1.31
C GLN A 347 41.39 -5.72 -1.71
N LEU A 348 41.15 -4.41 -1.84
CA LEU A 348 42.20 -3.45 -2.08
C LEU A 348 43.18 -3.38 -0.91
N VAL A 349 42.70 -3.29 0.33
CA VAL A 349 43.55 -3.18 1.51
C VAL A 349 44.48 -4.39 1.68
N SER A 350 44.03 -5.60 1.30
CA SER A 350 44.89 -6.80 1.39
C SER A 350 46.03 -6.82 0.38
N THR A 351 45.94 -6.03 -0.71
CA THR A 351 47.03 -5.88 -1.69
C THR A 351 48.10 -4.86 -1.27
N LEU A 352 47.82 -4.04 -0.27
CA LEU A 352 48.72 -2.97 0.16
C LEU A 352 49.78 -3.47 1.16
N ASN A 353 50.96 -2.85 1.13
CA ASN A 353 52.02 -3.14 2.08
C ASN A 353 51.62 -2.67 3.50
N SER A 354 51.31 -3.63 4.38
CA SER A 354 50.90 -3.35 5.77
C SER A 354 51.90 -2.51 6.57
N SER A 355 53.21 -2.57 6.24
CA SER A 355 54.23 -1.78 6.94
C SER A 355 54.17 -0.28 6.62
N GLU A 356 53.60 0.09 5.47
CA GLU A 356 53.41 1.48 5.04
C GLU A 356 52.05 2.05 5.48
N LEU A 357 51.13 1.19 5.93
CA LEU A 357 49.81 1.58 6.46
C LEU A 357 49.86 1.90 7.97
N THR A 358 50.87 2.67 8.38
CA THR A 358 51.11 3.04 9.78
C THR A 358 51.07 4.55 9.97
N LEU A 359 50.74 4.99 11.19
CA LEU A 359 50.75 6.42 11.54
C LEU A 359 52.14 7.05 11.34
N SER A 360 53.21 6.30 11.61
CA SER A 360 54.58 6.77 11.39
C SER A 360 54.89 7.00 9.92
N ALA A 361 54.53 6.05 9.05
CA ALA A 361 54.72 6.18 7.61
C ALA A 361 53.94 7.38 7.04
N TYR A 362 52.68 7.55 7.48
CA TYR A 362 51.87 8.73 7.14
C TYR A 362 52.53 10.05 7.59
N GLN A 363 52.99 10.13 8.84
CA GLN A 363 53.65 11.33 9.37
C GLN A 363 54.98 11.64 8.69
N GLU A 364 55.71 10.62 8.24
CA GLU A 364 56.94 10.78 7.46
C GLU A 364 56.65 11.29 6.05
N ALA A 365 55.64 10.73 5.38
CA ALA A 365 55.19 11.19 4.07
C ALA A 365 54.71 12.65 4.11
N ILE A 366 53.94 13.03 5.14
CA ILE A 366 53.45 14.41 5.30
C ILE A 366 54.54 15.40 5.68
N ARG A 367 55.58 14.99 6.43
CA ARG A 367 56.67 15.91 6.77
C ARG A 367 57.36 16.50 5.54
N ASN A 368 57.36 15.77 4.43
CA ASN A 368 57.97 16.22 3.18
C ASN A 368 57.03 17.09 2.32
N LEU A 369 55.74 17.19 2.67
CA LEU A 369 54.76 18.01 1.93
C LEU A 369 55.00 19.51 2.10
N ASP A 370 55.52 19.96 3.25
CA ASP A 370 55.83 21.39 3.47
C ASP A 370 56.90 21.92 2.50
N ALA A 371 57.77 21.02 2.00
CA ALA A 371 58.79 21.34 1.00
C ALA A 371 58.33 21.12 -0.45
N LEU A 372 57.13 20.57 -0.66
CA LEU A 372 56.61 20.28 -1.99
C LEU A 372 56.16 21.58 -2.67
N VAL A 373 56.90 22.00 -3.70
CA VAL A 373 56.46 23.10 -4.57
C VAL A 373 55.41 22.55 -5.52
N ILE A 374 54.14 22.90 -5.28
CA ILE A 374 53.04 22.54 -6.16
C ILE A 374 53.12 23.40 -7.42
N GLU A 375 53.39 22.76 -8.56
CA GLU A 375 53.44 23.44 -9.86
C GLU A 375 52.17 23.12 -10.68
N PRO A 376 51.64 24.07 -11.47
CA PRO A 376 50.38 23.87 -12.20
C PRO A 376 50.35 22.63 -13.10
N TRP A 377 51.48 22.23 -13.68
CA TRP A 377 51.54 21.04 -14.55
C TRP A 377 51.27 19.73 -13.80
N MET A 378 51.43 19.69 -12.47
CA MET A 378 51.12 18.51 -11.64
C MET A 378 49.63 18.16 -11.64
N PHE A 379 48.76 19.13 -11.98
CA PHE A 379 47.32 18.92 -12.13
C PHE A 379 46.86 18.88 -13.58
N LEU A 380 47.78 19.07 -14.55
CA LEU A 380 47.44 19.00 -15.96
C LEU A 380 47.56 17.56 -16.43
N PRO A 381 46.58 17.05 -17.20
CA PRO A 381 46.67 15.70 -17.72
C PRO A 381 47.86 15.59 -18.67
N THR A 382 48.62 14.53 -18.48
CA THR A 382 49.71 14.11 -19.37
C THR A 382 49.16 13.81 -20.78
N ALA A 383 50.04 13.76 -21.78
CA ALA A 383 49.62 13.40 -23.14
C ALA A 383 48.89 12.04 -23.19
N LYS A 384 49.40 11.04 -22.44
CA LYS A 384 48.80 9.72 -22.32
C LYS A 384 47.40 9.75 -21.70
N GLU A 385 47.22 10.53 -20.64
CA GLU A 385 45.90 10.69 -19.99
C GLU A 385 44.91 11.43 -20.88
N LYS A 386 45.36 12.43 -21.64
CA LYS A 386 44.54 13.10 -22.65
C LYS A 386 44.06 12.13 -23.72
N ASP A 387 44.96 11.30 -24.25
CA ASP A 387 44.61 10.29 -25.26
C ASP A 387 43.62 9.25 -24.72
N SER A 388 43.82 8.80 -23.48
CA SER A 388 42.90 7.90 -22.78
C SER A 388 41.52 8.55 -22.60
N ASN A 389 41.48 9.81 -22.13
CA ASN A 389 40.24 10.55 -21.95
C ASN A 389 39.49 10.74 -23.28
N VAL A 390 40.20 11.10 -24.35
CA VAL A 390 39.62 11.18 -25.72
C VAL A 390 39.04 9.84 -26.15
N ALA A 391 39.73 8.72 -25.88
CA ALA A 391 39.23 7.39 -26.18
C ALA A 391 37.94 7.05 -25.40
N VAL A 392 37.87 7.40 -24.10
CA VAL A 392 36.64 7.24 -23.29
C VAL A 392 35.46 7.98 -23.91
N TRP A 393 35.62 9.26 -24.26
CA TRP A 393 34.56 10.05 -24.90
C TRP A 393 34.14 9.46 -26.24
N LYS A 394 35.10 9.08 -27.07
CA LYS A 394 34.83 8.45 -28.37
C LYS A 394 34.04 7.16 -28.20
N SER A 395 34.37 6.31 -27.21
CA SER A 395 33.63 5.08 -26.95
C SER A 395 32.20 5.32 -26.49
N GLN A 396 31.98 6.31 -25.61
CA GLN A 396 30.64 6.68 -25.15
C GLN A 396 29.78 7.23 -26.28
N ILE A 397 30.34 8.09 -27.14
CA ILE A 397 29.66 8.61 -28.33
C ILE A 397 29.34 7.48 -29.30
N ALA A 398 30.32 6.61 -29.60
CA ALA A 398 30.14 5.47 -30.49
C ALA A 398 29.02 4.55 -30.01
N ARG A 399 28.93 4.28 -28.69
CA ARG A 399 27.87 3.48 -28.09
C ARG A 399 26.48 4.10 -28.29
N VAL A 400 26.35 5.41 -28.15
CA VAL A 400 25.07 6.12 -28.39
C VAL A 400 24.71 6.10 -29.87
N LEU A 401 25.67 6.39 -30.75
CA LEU A 401 25.47 6.35 -32.21
C LEU A 401 25.01 4.97 -32.68
N LEU A 402 25.69 3.90 -32.25
CA LEU A 402 25.34 2.52 -32.60
C LEU A 402 23.96 2.14 -32.07
N LYS A 403 23.62 2.54 -30.85
CA LYS A 403 22.35 2.13 -30.22
C LYS A 403 21.13 2.86 -30.79
N TYR A 404 21.29 4.07 -31.31
CA TYR A 404 20.15 4.94 -31.61
C TYR A 404 20.13 5.57 -33.00
N LEU A 405 21.26 5.65 -33.70
CA LEU A 405 21.38 6.49 -34.90
C LEU A 405 21.84 5.75 -36.15
N ALA A 406 22.90 4.94 -36.08
CA ALA A 406 23.45 4.30 -37.27
C ALA A 406 24.37 3.11 -36.97
N ASP A 407 24.38 2.15 -37.89
CA ASP A 407 25.34 1.04 -37.91
C ASP A 407 26.61 1.42 -38.71
N PRO A 408 27.81 1.01 -38.24
CA PRO A 408 29.04 1.24 -38.98
C PRO A 408 29.11 0.35 -40.23
N VAL A 409 29.60 0.92 -41.33
CA VAL A 409 29.78 0.20 -42.61
C VAL A 409 30.80 -0.94 -42.49
N ASP A 410 31.80 -0.81 -41.61
CA ASP A 410 32.80 -1.84 -41.30
C ASP A 410 33.02 -1.89 -39.79
N ILE A 411 32.51 -2.95 -39.15
CA ILE A 411 32.59 -3.17 -37.70
C ILE A 411 34.05 -3.30 -37.24
N SER A 412 34.95 -3.83 -38.08
CA SER A 412 36.35 -4.06 -37.69
C SER A 412 37.16 -2.77 -37.54
N LYS A 413 36.70 -1.68 -38.16
CA LYS A 413 37.30 -0.34 -38.08
C LYS A 413 36.47 0.63 -37.23
N ALA A 414 35.37 0.15 -36.66
CA ALA A 414 34.52 0.97 -35.81
C ALA A 414 35.25 1.37 -34.53
N THR A 415 34.90 2.56 -34.02
CA THR A 415 35.38 2.98 -32.71
C THR A 415 34.80 2.02 -31.65
N PRO A 416 35.60 1.49 -30.72
CA PRO A 416 35.10 0.62 -29.66
C PRO A 416 33.98 1.28 -28.87
N THR A 417 32.91 0.55 -28.53
CA THR A 417 31.80 1.09 -27.73
C THR A 417 32.06 1.03 -26.22
N GLU A 418 33.10 0.30 -25.83
CA GLU A 418 33.56 0.22 -24.45
C GLU A 418 34.74 1.17 -24.25
N PRO A 419 34.73 1.98 -23.17
CA PRO A 419 35.86 2.83 -22.85
C PRO A 419 37.09 1.97 -22.49
N PRO A 420 38.32 2.46 -22.75
CA PRO A 420 39.51 1.80 -22.24
C PRO A 420 39.43 1.73 -20.70
N PRO A 421 40.00 0.68 -20.07
CA PRO A 421 40.08 0.61 -18.63
C PRO A 421 40.84 1.82 -18.11
N VAL A 422 40.24 2.54 -17.16
CA VAL A 422 40.97 3.52 -16.34
C VAL A 422 42.09 2.77 -15.65
N GLU A 423 43.25 3.40 -15.46
CA GLU A 423 44.39 2.80 -14.75
C GLU A 423 43.89 2.15 -13.46
N GLN A 424 43.77 0.83 -13.48
CA GLN A 424 43.31 0.08 -12.34
C GLN A 424 44.46 0.11 -11.35
N ILE A 425 44.15 0.42 -10.09
CA ILE A 425 45.11 0.20 -9.01
C ILE A 425 45.47 -1.28 -9.08
N ASN A 426 46.69 -1.57 -9.51
CA ASN A 426 47.09 -2.89 -9.95
C ASN A 426 47.16 -3.82 -8.74
N HIS A 427 46.49 -4.98 -8.79
CA HIS A 427 46.34 -5.92 -7.68
C HIS A 427 47.30 -7.13 -7.78
N ASN A 428 48.45 -6.97 -8.43
CA ASN A 428 49.46 -8.03 -8.58
C ASN A 428 50.61 -7.88 -7.58
#